data_AF-A0A453RKC4-F1
#
_entry.id   AF-A0A453RKC4-F1
#
_cell.length_a   1.000
_cell.length_b   1.000
_cell.length_c   1.000
_cell.angle_alpha   90.00
_cell.angle_beta   90.00
_cell.angle_gamma   90.00
#
_symmetry.space_group_name_H-M   'P 1'
#
loop_
_entity.id
_entity.type
_entity.pdbx_description
1 polymer ?
#
loop_
_entity_poly.entity_id
_entity_poly.type
_entity_poly.pdbx_seq_one_letter_code
_entity_poly.pdbx_strand_id
1 'polypeptide(L)'
;MHAMAEPGGALDPPPPPSPAAPTPPVQWPKDGSLDPPPSPSPVAQPPPVEWPEDGVLTRDWVASFTAALDWCSRSIPPDQLPSVLSADFVRRLVVAAAVILHREPNIVRVDPRPDQSVVVVGDVHGQLHDVMFLLRDAGFPSEERIFVFNGDYVDRGAWGLETLLLLL
;
A
#
# COMPACT_ATOMS: atom_id res chain seq x y z
N MET A 1 31.93 49.74 -34.55
CA MET A 1 30.66 49.40 -35.23
C MET A 1 29.84 48.56 -34.27
N HIS A 2 28.66 49.07 -33.94
CA HIS A 2 27.63 48.50 -33.07
C HIS A 2 27.11 47.14 -33.56
N ALA A 3 26.78 46.24 -32.61
CA ALA A 3 25.47 45.58 -32.45
C ALA A 3 25.62 44.56 -31.30
N MET A 4 25.23 44.89 -30.07
CA MET A 4 23.88 44.72 -29.50
C MET A 4 23.44 43.25 -29.40
N ALA A 5 23.49 42.76 -28.15
CA ALA A 5 22.81 41.57 -27.70
C ALA A 5 21.29 41.83 -27.63
N GLU A 6 20.50 40.90 -28.14
CA GLU A 6 19.04 40.88 -27.98
C GLU A 6 18.64 39.82 -26.92
N PRO A 7 17.54 40.01 -26.17
CA PRO A 7 17.30 39.34 -24.90
C PRO A 7 16.23 38.23 -24.95
N GLY A 8 16.32 37.32 -23.97
CA GLY A 8 15.24 36.56 -23.34
C GLY A 8 13.98 36.20 -24.13
N GLY A 9 13.92 34.96 -24.62
CA GLY A 9 12.65 34.27 -24.86
C GLY A 9 12.20 33.54 -23.59
N ALA A 10 11.43 34.22 -22.74
CA ALA A 10 10.70 33.56 -21.66
C ALA A 10 9.57 32.73 -22.27
N LEU A 11 9.55 31.42 -21.99
CA LEU A 11 8.40 30.57 -22.27
C LEU A 11 7.23 31.03 -21.40
N ASP A 12 6.13 31.45 -22.02
CA ASP A 12 4.92 31.83 -21.29
C ASP A 12 4.43 30.65 -20.43
N PRO A 13 4.03 30.89 -19.16
CA PRO A 13 3.42 29.86 -18.34
C PRO A 13 2.06 29.42 -18.94
N PRO A 14 1.68 28.15 -18.79
CA PRO A 14 0.39 27.67 -19.27
C PRO A 14 -0.76 28.43 -18.59
N PRO A 15 -1.89 28.63 -19.28
CA PRO A 15 -3.03 29.33 -18.72
C PRO A 15 -3.58 28.58 -17.49
N PRO A 16 -4.12 29.30 -16.49
CA PRO A 16 -4.72 28.68 -15.33
C PRO A 16 -5.90 27.79 -15.73
N PRO A 17 -6.16 26.68 -15.01
CA PRO A 17 -7.32 25.84 -15.26
C PRO A 17 -8.61 26.65 -15.10
N SER A 18 -9.54 26.46 -16.03
CA SER A 18 -10.87 27.10 -16.00
C SER A 18 -11.58 26.80 -14.67
N PRO A 19 -12.28 27.78 -14.06
CA PRO A 19 -13.02 27.52 -12.84
C PRO A 19 -14.07 26.44 -13.10
N ALA A 20 -14.06 25.38 -12.29
CA ALA A 20 -15.08 24.35 -12.31
C ALA A 20 -16.46 25.01 -12.19
N ALA A 21 -17.40 24.60 -13.03
CA ALA A 21 -18.77 25.11 -13.01
C ALA A 21 -19.34 25.01 -11.58
N PRO A 22 -20.09 26.02 -11.10
CA PRO A 22 -20.67 25.97 -9.77
C PRO A 22 -21.58 24.75 -9.66
N THR A 23 -21.32 23.93 -8.64
CA THR A 23 -22.15 22.78 -8.30
C THR A 23 -23.58 23.29 -8.04
N PRO A 24 -24.62 22.72 -8.66
CA PRO A 24 -25.98 23.18 -8.40
C PRO A 24 -26.30 23.03 -6.90
N PRO A 25 -27.08 23.96 -6.32
CA PRO A 25 -27.42 23.88 -4.91
C PRO A 25 -28.18 22.59 -4.64
N VAL A 26 -27.78 21.88 -3.58
CA VAL A 26 -28.43 20.65 -3.12
C VAL A 26 -29.90 20.96 -2.85
N GLN A 27 -30.80 20.35 -3.62
CA GLN A 27 -32.24 20.44 -3.39
C GLN A 27 -32.63 19.37 -2.37
N TRP A 28 -33.06 19.81 -1.19
CA TRP A 28 -33.55 18.91 -0.16
C TRP A 28 -35.00 18.49 -0.44
N PRO A 29 -35.36 17.20 -0.38
CA PRO A 29 -36.75 16.76 -0.51
C PRO A 29 -37.63 17.40 0.57
N LYS A 30 -38.82 17.87 0.20
CA LYS A 30 -39.73 18.60 1.11
C LYS A 30 -40.52 17.69 2.07
N ASP A 31 -40.36 16.38 1.99
CA ASP A 31 -41.17 15.39 2.71
C ASP A 31 -40.48 14.73 3.91
N GLY A 32 -39.22 15.11 4.23
CA GLY A 32 -38.51 14.59 5.40
C GLY A 32 -38.06 13.14 5.29
N SER A 33 -38.16 12.52 4.10
CA SER A 33 -37.50 11.25 3.81
C SER A 33 -36.02 11.51 3.58
N LEU A 34 -35.18 11.14 4.56
CA LEU A 34 -33.74 11.00 4.31
C LEU A 34 -33.55 9.72 3.50
N ASP A 35 -33.38 9.85 2.19
CA ASP A 35 -32.85 8.72 1.41
C ASP A 35 -31.53 8.28 2.07
N PRO A 36 -31.33 6.97 2.32
CA PRO A 36 -30.05 6.49 2.81
C PRO A 36 -28.96 6.96 1.84
N PRO A 37 -27.76 7.32 2.36
CA PRO A 37 -26.67 7.73 1.49
C PRO A 37 -26.47 6.65 0.41
N PRO A 38 -26.19 7.04 -0.84
CA PRO A 38 -25.99 6.07 -1.91
C PRO A 38 -24.93 5.07 -1.46
N SER A 39 -25.27 3.78 -1.50
CA SER A 39 -24.32 2.71 -1.25
C SER A 39 -23.07 2.98 -2.08
N PRO A 40 -21.85 2.92 -1.51
CA PRO A 40 -20.64 3.10 -2.29
C PRO A 40 -20.68 2.10 -3.44
N SER A 41 -20.52 2.60 -4.68
CA SER A 41 -20.39 1.74 -5.86
C SER A 41 -19.37 0.65 -5.56
N PRO A 42 -19.64 -0.63 -5.90
CA PRO A 42 -18.70 -1.70 -5.62
C PRO A 42 -17.36 -1.36 -6.29
N VAL A 43 -16.32 -1.19 -5.47
CA VAL A 43 -14.96 -1.01 -5.97
C VAL A 43 -14.64 -2.26 -6.77
N ALA A 44 -14.28 -2.10 -8.05
CA ALA A 44 -14.04 -3.22 -8.95
C ALA A 44 -13.00 -4.18 -8.34
N GLN A 45 -13.27 -5.48 -8.45
CA GLN A 45 -12.37 -6.51 -7.94
C GLN A 45 -10.99 -6.39 -8.62
N PRO A 46 -9.88 -6.40 -7.85
CA PRO A 46 -8.55 -6.44 -8.42
C PRO A 46 -8.32 -7.77 -9.16
N PRO A 47 -7.46 -7.79 -10.18
CA PRO A 47 -7.04 -9.06 -10.77
C PRO A 47 -6.42 -9.97 -9.70
N PRO A 48 -6.47 -11.30 -9.89
CA PRO A 48 -5.74 -12.23 -9.02
C PRO A 48 -4.27 -11.82 -8.92
N VAL A 49 -3.72 -11.90 -7.71
CA VAL A 49 -2.32 -11.60 -7.47
C VAL A 49 -1.48 -12.72 -8.07
N GLU A 50 -0.61 -12.35 -9.00
CA GLU A 50 0.30 -13.27 -9.66
C GLU A 50 1.75 -12.97 -9.28
N TRP A 51 2.56 -14.02 -9.26
CA TRP A 51 4.00 -13.89 -9.06
C TRP A 51 4.63 -13.26 -10.31
N PRO A 52 5.51 -12.25 -10.16
CA PRO A 52 6.09 -11.57 -11.31
C PRO A 52 6.95 -12.52 -12.16
N GLU A 53 6.86 -12.40 -13.49
CA GLU A 53 7.48 -13.35 -14.43
C GLU A 53 9.01 -13.44 -14.30
N ASP A 54 9.66 -12.31 -14.01
CA ASP A 54 11.10 -12.19 -13.77
C ASP A 54 11.52 -12.67 -12.36
N GLY A 55 10.55 -12.95 -11.50
CA GLY A 55 10.75 -13.35 -10.12
C GLY A 55 11.12 -12.23 -9.16
N VAL A 56 11.12 -10.97 -9.62
CA VAL A 56 11.56 -9.81 -8.82
C VAL A 56 10.36 -9.08 -8.21
N LEU A 57 10.32 -8.98 -6.88
CA LEU A 57 9.30 -8.23 -6.17
C LEU A 57 9.67 -6.73 -6.16
N THR A 58 9.24 -6.01 -7.18
CA THR A 58 9.50 -4.57 -7.32
C THR A 58 8.63 -3.75 -6.35
N ARG A 59 9.00 -2.48 -6.12
CA ARG A 59 8.19 -1.57 -5.28
C ARG A 59 6.78 -1.39 -5.82
N ASP A 60 6.61 -1.31 -7.14
CA ASP A 60 5.31 -1.17 -7.79
C ASP A 60 4.46 -2.44 -7.62
N TRP A 61 5.11 -3.62 -7.68
CA TRP A 61 4.44 -4.89 -7.39
C TRP A 61 4.00 -4.95 -5.93
N VAL A 62 4.87 -4.58 -4.98
CA VAL A 62 4.53 -4.55 -3.54
C VAL A 62 3.40 -3.56 -3.26
N ALA A 63 3.40 -2.39 -3.91
CA ALA A 63 2.31 -1.41 -3.79
C ALA A 63 0.99 -1.97 -4.32
N SER A 64 1.02 -2.65 -5.48
CA SER A 64 -0.16 -3.31 -6.05
C SER A 64 -0.67 -4.44 -5.16
N PHE A 65 0.24 -5.24 -4.60
CA PHE A 65 -0.07 -6.30 -3.65
C PHE A 65 -0.71 -5.75 -2.36
N THR A 66 -0.14 -4.68 -1.80
CA THR A 66 -0.70 -3.99 -0.62
C THR A 66 -2.11 -3.48 -0.89
N ALA A 67 -2.35 -2.90 -2.08
CA ALA A 67 -3.67 -2.44 -2.49
C ALA A 67 -4.67 -3.60 -2.65
N ALA A 68 -4.23 -4.75 -3.18
CA ALA A 68 -5.06 -5.94 -3.26
C ALA A 68 -5.45 -6.48 -1.88
N LEU A 69 -4.51 -6.49 -0.92
CA LEU A 69 -4.79 -6.88 0.47
C LEU A 69 -5.79 -5.91 1.15
N ASP A 70 -5.61 -4.60 0.99
CA ASP A 70 -6.56 -3.60 1.53
C ASP A 70 -7.95 -3.78 0.91
N TRP A 71 -8.03 -3.99 -0.42
CA TRP A 71 -9.31 -4.26 -1.07
C TRP A 71 -9.95 -5.53 -0.53
N CYS A 72 -9.19 -6.63 -0.41
CA CYS A 72 -9.71 -7.90 0.09
C CYS A 72 -10.30 -7.75 1.49
N SER A 73 -9.56 -7.10 2.39
CA SER A 73 -9.94 -6.90 3.79
C SER A 73 -11.26 -6.13 3.98
N ARG A 74 -11.65 -5.32 2.99
CA ARG A 74 -12.85 -4.47 3.02
C ARG A 74 -14.01 -4.99 2.18
N SER A 75 -13.72 -5.78 1.15
CA SER A 75 -14.66 -5.98 0.03
C SER A 75 -15.12 -7.41 -0.12
N ILE A 76 -14.41 -8.40 0.44
CA ILE A 76 -14.76 -9.81 0.32
C ILE A 76 -14.71 -10.54 1.66
N PRO A 77 -15.57 -11.54 1.87
CA PRO A 77 -15.45 -12.44 3.01
C PRO A 77 -14.27 -13.43 2.84
N PRO A 78 -13.78 -14.04 3.94
CA PRO A 78 -12.59 -14.90 3.92
C PRO A 78 -12.67 -16.12 2.98
N ASP A 79 -13.87 -16.66 2.75
CA ASP A 79 -14.10 -17.80 1.84
C ASP A 79 -13.89 -17.42 0.37
N GLN A 80 -13.93 -16.13 0.04
CA GLN A 80 -13.67 -15.62 -1.31
C GLN A 80 -12.22 -15.15 -1.51
N LEU A 81 -11.41 -15.09 -0.45
CA LEU A 81 -10.00 -14.71 -0.53
C LEU A 81 -9.20 -15.49 -1.59
N PRO A 82 -9.43 -16.80 -1.81
CA PRO A 82 -8.74 -17.56 -2.86
C PRO A 82 -8.96 -17.06 -4.29
N SER A 83 -9.99 -16.24 -4.53
CA SER A 83 -10.24 -15.62 -5.84
C SER A 83 -9.24 -14.51 -6.19
N VAL A 84 -8.59 -13.92 -5.17
CA VAL A 84 -7.55 -12.89 -5.34
C VAL A 84 -6.18 -13.44 -4.93
N LEU A 85 -6.11 -14.17 -3.83
CA LEU A 85 -4.90 -14.78 -3.29
C LEU A 85 -4.97 -16.31 -3.41
N SER A 86 -4.58 -16.84 -4.57
CA SER A 86 -4.62 -18.30 -4.78
C SER A 86 -3.75 -19.04 -3.77
N ALA A 87 -4.15 -20.26 -3.39
CA ALA A 87 -3.39 -21.08 -2.44
C ALA A 87 -1.96 -21.37 -2.93
N ASP A 88 -1.77 -21.52 -4.25
CA ASP A 88 -0.45 -21.71 -4.85
C ASP A 88 0.43 -20.47 -4.74
N PHE A 89 -0.15 -19.27 -4.93
CA PHE A 89 0.56 -18.01 -4.70
C PHE A 89 1.00 -17.89 -3.24
N VAL A 90 0.07 -18.09 -2.30
CA VAL A 90 0.36 -18.02 -0.86
C VAL A 90 1.46 -19.03 -0.47
N ARG A 91 1.35 -20.27 -0.94
CA ARG A 91 2.37 -21.31 -0.72
C ARG A 91 3.73 -20.88 -1.26
N ARG A 92 3.78 -20.29 -2.46
CA ARG A 92 5.04 -19.83 -3.07
C ARG A 92 5.69 -18.72 -2.25
N LEU A 93 4.91 -17.72 -1.82
CA LEU A 93 5.39 -16.62 -0.99
C LEU A 93 5.96 -17.13 0.35
N VAL A 94 5.19 -17.97 1.05
CA VAL A 94 5.63 -18.56 2.33
C VAL A 94 6.91 -19.38 2.17
N VAL A 95 7.02 -20.21 1.12
CA VAL A 95 8.23 -20.99 0.86
C VAL A 95 9.42 -20.09 0.55
N ALA A 96 9.23 -19.04 -0.26
CA ALA A 96 10.30 -18.10 -0.59
C ALA A 96 10.83 -17.38 0.66
N ALA A 97 9.93 -16.85 1.50
CA ALA A 97 10.31 -16.21 2.74
C ALA A 97 10.95 -17.20 3.73
N ALA A 98 10.43 -18.43 3.85
CA ALA A 98 11.01 -19.45 4.71
C ALA A 98 12.46 -19.80 4.33
N VAL A 99 12.80 -19.81 3.03
CA VAL A 99 14.18 -20.03 2.56
C VAL A 99 15.12 -18.93 3.04
N ILE A 100 14.65 -17.68 3.07
CA ILE A 100 15.42 -16.53 3.56
C ILE A 100 15.58 -16.64 5.07
N LEU A 101 14.47 -16.74 5.81
CA LEU A 101 14.44 -16.77 7.27
C LEU A 101 15.20 -17.97 7.85
N HIS A 102 15.15 -19.15 7.21
CA HIS A 102 15.87 -20.33 7.68
C HIS A 102 17.40 -20.21 7.58
N ARG A 103 17.90 -19.26 6.77
CA ARG A 103 19.34 -18.99 6.65
C ARG A 103 19.83 -17.98 7.68
N GLU A 104 18.93 -17.29 8.36
CA GLU A 104 19.28 -16.29 9.37
C GLU A 104 19.67 -16.96 10.69
N PRO A 105 20.66 -16.40 11.42
CA PRO A 105 20.97 -16.87 12.76
C PRO A 105 19.86 -16.52 13.75
N ASN A 106 19.73 -17.28 14.83
CA ASN A 106 18.79 -16.98 15.92
C ASN A 106 18.98 -15.58 16.54
N ILE A 107 20.16 -14.98 16.39
CA ILE A 107 20.47 -13.61 16.82
C ILE A 107 20.89 -12.83 15.56
N VAL A 108 19.94 -12.10 14.99
CA VAL A 108 20.20 -11.18 13.88
C VAL A 108 20.82 -9.89 14.45
N ARG A 109 21.98 -9.51 13.92
CA ARG A 109 22.65 -8.25 14.28
C ARG A 109 22.26 -7.17 13.27
N VAL A 110 21.70 -6.07 13.77
CA VAL A 110 21.37 -4.89 12.97
C VAL A 110 22.42 -3.81 13.25
N ASP A 111 23.24 -3.49 12.26
CA ASP A 111 24.32 -2.50 12.34
C ASP A 111 24.11 -1.42 11.27
N PRO A 112 23.28 -0.39 11.55
CA PRO A 112 22.92 0.62 10.57
C PRO A 112 24.09 1.57 10.28
N ARG A 113 24.27 1.91 9.02
CA ARG A 113 25.18 2.98 8.58
C ARG A 113 24.72 4.35 9.10
N PRO A 114 25.58 5.39 9.11
CA PRO A 114 25.20 6.74 9.56
C PRO A 114 24.04 7.39 8.80
N ASP A 115 23.81 6.99 7.54
CA ASP A 115 22.70 7.43 6.68
C ASP A 115 21.43 6.59 6.85
N GLN A 116 21.48 5.51 7.64
CA GLN A 116 20.37 4.59 7.84
C GLN A 116 19.63 4.86 9.15
N SER A 117 18.32 4.65 9.09
CA SER A 117 17.42 4.66 10.24
C SER A 117 16.85 3.25 10.50
N VAL A 118 16.59 2.95 11.77
CA VAL A 118 15.94 1.69 12.17
C VAL A 118 14.60 2.01 12.81
N VAL A 119 13.54 1.44 12.26
CA VAL A 119 12.18 1.51 12.79
C VAL A 119 11.88 0.18 13.47
N VAL A 120 11.73 0.20 14.80
CA VAL A 120 11.34 -0.98 15.57
C VAL A 120 9.84 -0.94 15.81
N VAL A 121 9.15 -1.99 15.36
CA VAL A 121 7.70 -2.16 15.49
C VAL A 121 7.44 -3.30 16.47
N GLY A 122 6.58 -3.04 17.46
CA GLY A 122 6.13 -4.07 18.40
C GLY A 122 5.06 -4.96 17.79
N ASP A 123 4.22 -5.53 18.65
CA ASP A 123 3.12 -6.39 18.24
C ASP A 123 2.16 -5.70 17.25
N VAL A 124 1.68 -6.47 16.28
CA VAL A 124 0.69 -6.00 15.31
C VAL A 124 -0.61 -6.80 15.36
N HIS A 125 -0.59 -8.04 15.86
CA HIS A 125 -1.78 -8.86 16.13
C HIS A 125 -2.81 -8.90 15.00
N GLY A 126 -2.40 -9.00 13.73
CA GLY A 126 -3.31 -9.06 12.58
C GLY A 126 -4.07 -7.76 12.28
N GLN A 127 -3.57 -6.61 12.74
CA GLN A 127 -4.12 -5.28 12.48
C GLN A 127 -3.58 -4.69 11.16
N LEU A 128 -3.97 -5.30 10.04
CA LEU A 128 -3.47 -4.97 8.69
C LEU A 128 -3.46 -3.45 8.39
N HIS A 129 -4.57 -2.77 8.66
CA HIS A 129 -4.70 -1.35 8.34
C HIS A 129 -3.77 -0.45 9.16
N ASP A 130 -3.48 -0.85 10.41
CA ASP A 130 -2.54 -0.13 11.26
C ASP A 130 -1.10 -0.32 10.76
N VAL A 131 -0.76 -1.53 10.28
CA VAL A 131 0.52 -1.80 9.62
C VAL A 131 0.68 -0.98 8.33
N MET A 132 -0.35 -0.94 7.48
CA MET A 132 -0.34 -0.12 6.27
C MET A 132 -0.18 1.38 6.58
N PHE A 133 -0.88 1.86 7.60
CA PHE A 133 -0.74 3.24 8.08
C PHE A 133 0.68 3.51 8.56
N LEU A 134 1.24 2.62 9.39
CA LEU A 134 2.59 2.72 9.92
C LEU A 134 3.63 2.77 8.80
N LEU A 135 3.55 1.89 7.80
CA LEU A 135 4.48 1.89 6.67
C LEU A 135 4.39 3.19 5.84
N ARG A 136 3.20 3.76 5.71
CA ARG A 136 3.01 5.05 5.03
C ARG A 136 3.56 6.22 5.85
N ASP A 137 3.34 6.21 7.16
CA ASP A 137 3.72 7.30 8.07
C ASP A 137 5.23 7.31 8.35
N ALA A 138 5.80 6.14 8.69
CA ALA A 138 7.24 5.98 8.90
C ALA A 138 8.04 6.04 7.58
N GLY A 139 7.37 5.80 6.45
CA GLY A 139 7.98 5.60 5.13
C GLY A 139 8.32 4.12 4.90
N PHE A 140 8.12 3.66 3.66
CA PHE A 140 8.33 2.26 3.29
C PHE A 140 9.81 1.83 3.46
N PRO A 141 10.07 0.52 3.65
CA PRO A 141 11.43 -0.02 3.70
C PRO A 141 12.27 0.43 2.49
N SER A 142 13.50 0.83 2.75
CA SER A 142 14.46 1.28 1.72
C SER A 142 15.89 1.00 2.16
N GLU A 143 16.87 1.33 1.32
CA GLU A 143 18.28 1.20 1.69
C GLU A 143 18.64 2.08 2.90
N GLU A 144 17.92 3.18 3.12
CA GLU A 144 18.09 4.14 4.22
C GLU A 144 17.20 3.81 5.44
N ARG A 145 16.30 2.83 5.33
CA ARG A 145 15.28 2.56 6.35
C ARG A 145 15.06 1.07 6.55
N ILE A 146 15.58 0.59 7.67
CA ILE A 146 15.46 -0.80 8.12
C ILE A 146 14.25 -0.90 9.04
N PHE A 147 13.43 -1.93 8.87
CA PHE A 147 12.35 -2.27 9.78
C PHE A 147 12.71 -3.53 10.58
N VAL A 148 12.38 -3.50 11.87
CA VAL A 148 12.46 -4.66 12.75
C VAL A 148 11.08 -4.83 13.40
N PHE A 149 10.35 -5.86 12.98
CA PHE A 149 9.10 -6.23 13.63
C PHE A 149 9.38 -7.29 14.71
N ASN A 150 8.98 -7.02 15.95
CA ASN A 150 9.39 -7.80 17.12
C ASN A 150 8.39 -8.90 17.51
N GLY A 151 7.88 -9.65 16.53
CA GLY A 151 6.97 -10.77 16.76
C GLY A 151 5.49 -10.38 16.89
N ASP A 152 4.68 -11.33 17.37
CA ASP A 152 3.23 -11.21 17.58
C ASP A 152 2.49 -10.59 16.38
N TYR A 153 2.67 -11.25 15.22
CA TYR A 153 2.11 -10.79 13.95
C TYR A 153 0.61 -11.10 13.76
N VAL A 154 0.10 -12.17 14.38
CA VAL A 154 -1.21 -12.78 14.08
C VAL A 154 -2.06 -12.97 15.35
N ASP A 155 -3.12 -13.79 15.27
CA ASP A 155 -4.06 -14.19 16.33
C ASP A 155 -5.23 -13.24 16.63
N ARG A 156 -5.00 -12.07 17.27
CA ARG A 156 -6.12 -11.32 17.91
C ARG A 156 -6.97 -10.52 16.92
N GLY A 157 -6.36 -10.03 15.84
CA GLY A 157 -6.99 -9.21 14.81
C GLY A 157 -7.59 -10.03 13.68
N ALA A 158 -8.48 -9.39 12.92
CA ALA A 158 -9.27 -10.04 11.88
C ALA A 158 -8.47 -10.39 10.61
N TRP A 159 -7.31 -9.75 10.39
CA TRP A 159 -6.56 -9.83 9.14
C TRP A 159 -5.15 -10.40 9.34
N GLY A 160 -5.04 -11.45 10.16
CA GLY A 160 -3.77 -12.09 10.50
C GLY A 160 -3.03 -12.64 9.28
N LEU A 161 -3.74 -13.29 8.36
CA LEU A 161 -3.15 -13.82 7.14
C LEU A 161 -2.59 -12.69 6.27
N GLU A 162 -3.41 -11.69 5.96
CA GLU A 162 -3.04 -10.54 5.14
C GLU A 162 -1.87 -9.76 5.77
N THR A 163 -1.89 -9.59 7.10
CA THR A 163 -0.81 -8.93 7.84
C THR A 163 0.48 -9.69 7.68
N LEU A 164 0.46 -11.02 7.88
CA LEU A 164 1.66 -11.84 7.70
C LEU A 164 2.15 -11.79 6.25
N LEU A 165 1.26 -11.95 5.26
CA LEU A 165 1.65 -11.95 3.84
C LEU A 165 2.23 -10.60 3.40
N LEU A 166 1.78 -9.47 3.96
CA LEU A 166 2.34 -8.15 3.68
C LEU A 166 3.78 -8.00 4.22
N LEU A 167 4.10 -8.68 5.32
CA LEU A 167 5.41 -8.59 5.99
C LEU A 167 6.46 -9.56 5.44
N LEU A 168 6.04 -10.63 4.73
CA LEU A 168 6.92 -11.61 4.07
C LEU A 168 7.44 -11.10 2.72
#